data_AF-A0A401G2J8-F1
#
_entry.id   AF-A0A401G2J8-F1
#
_cell.length_a   1.000
_cell.length_b   1.000
_cell.length_c   1.000
_cell.angle_alpha   90.00
_cell.angle_beta   90.00
_cell.angle_gamma   90.00
#
_symmetry.space_group_name_H-M   'P 1'
#
loop_
_entity.id
_entity.type
_entity.pdbx_description
1 polymer ?
#
loop_
_entity_poly.entity_id
_entity_poly.type
_entity_poly.pdbx_seq_one_letter_code
_entity_poly.pdbx_strand_id
1 'polypeptide(L)'
;MSRYDGLGRRESVENSGAAFAQTRHNIYAYNDRNELTGSERKAGSVGAPTAVVDAEGRLYEYDPIGNRINSAGGTDPQVTYARNAVNQYTALTGGVNASPVYDDDGNMTGYDGNTYTWNAENRLIAAETADKRITFLYDYMGRRVRKQVYSGTPGSWNAVPDETRVFVYDGWNLIRETVSGTASSETYYVWGLDLSQGMQGAGGIGGLVCGVSGGEVRRYAYDANGNVGQLVNESGVIVARYEYDPFGNEVRAEGTGAQGNPFRFSTKYYDAETGLYYYGFRYYHSELGRWISRDPLKESGGWNLYFFVGNNPLINIDLFGLFKNSSQYVEPVIEKVYQHGNNVLYRITSGAYITHILTKIPAGVAIAAGSAGSCYIGYMITSWAIEDTWLDGGLGAAAYDLQETVRKWIANRQNHTPDVPQADNPLIANEAETDLENHEEITLQIHHYATNKNQQYTPEFERIICKYGLELDESWNKRLLPHKGRHAERYHDWMLEQFREADSIAAGDKDLFIQYLNGGAFETVQNHPEMLTKEYWDRH
;
A
#
# COMPACT_ATOMS: atom_id res chain seq x y z
N MET A 1 19.35 -15.44 11.80
CA MET A 1 18.44 -16.52 11.30
C MET A 1 17.00 -16.07 11.54
N SER A 2 16.14 -16.18 10.54
CA SER A 2 14.72 -15.79 10.65
C SER A 2 13.82 -17.01 10.84
N ARG A 3 12.76 -16.87 11.63
CA ARG A 3 11.68 -17.86 11.76
C ARG A 3 10.35 -17.21 11.38
N TYR A 4 9.41 -18.03 10.92
CA TYR A 4 8.12 -17.58 10.39
C TYR A 4 6.99 -18.40 11.01
N ASP A 5 5.84 -17.76 11.21
CA ASP A 5 4.62 -18.43 11.66
C ASP A 5 3.91 -19.16 10.50
N GLY A 6 2.80 -19.83 10.79
CA GLY A 6 2.02 -20.58 9.81
C GLY A 6 1.39 -19.73 8.70
N LEU A 7 1.38 -18.40 8.83
CA LEU A 7 0.90 -17.45 7.83
C LEU A 7 2.07 -16.82 7.04
N GLY A 8 3.30 -17.25 7.26
CA GLY A 8 4.49 -16.72 6.61
C GLY A 8 4.93 -15.35 7.16
N ARG A 9 4.38 -14.91 8.29
CA ARG A 9 4.83 -13.68 8.95
C ARG A 9 6.08 -13.97 9.76
N ARG A 10 7.00 -13.01 9.81
CA ARG A 10 8.26 -13.20 10.53
C ARG A 10 8.01 -13.23 12.03
N GLU A 11 8.22 -14.37 12.66
CA GLU A 11 8.04 -14.55 14.10
C GLU A 11 9.27 -14.06 14.88
N SER A 12 10.47 -14.30 14.35
CA SER A 12 11.70 -13.85 14.98
C SER A 12 12.86 -13.66 14.00
N VAL A 13 13.83 -12.84 14.38
CA VAL A 13 15.12 -12.71 13.69
C VAL A 13 16.27 -12.66 14.69
N GLU A 14 17.30 -13.45 14.44
CA GLU A 14 18.56 -13.42 15.19
C GLU A 14 19.65 -12.65 14.43
N ASN A 15 20.29 -11.72 15.14
CA ASN A 15 21.42 -10.91 14.72
C ASN A 15 22.68 -11.40 15.47
N SER A 16 23.63 -12.02 14.77
CA SER A 16 24.82 -12.62 15.36
C SER A 16 26.05 -12.57 14.44
N GLY A 17 27.23 -12.87 15.00
CA GLY A 17 28.51 -12.82 14.30
C GLY A 17 29.25 -11.49 14.45
N ALA A 18 30.43 -11.37 13.83
CA ALA A 18 31.33 -10.20 13.93
C ALA A 18 30.70 -8.89 13.41
N ALA A 19 29.60 -9.02 12.68
CA ALA A 19 28.76 -7.95 12.19
C ALA A 19 28.13 -7.11 13.31
N PHE A 20 27.78 -7.75 14.44
CA PHE A 20 27.03 -7.16 15.53
C PHE A 20 27.89 -7.06 16.78
N ALA A 21 27.63 -6.06 17.62
CA ALA A 21 28.38 -5.89 18.86
C ALA A 21 28.12 -7.04 19.84
N GLN A 22 26.89 -7.59 19.80
CA GLN A 22 26.44 -8.69 20.63
C GLN A 22 25.44 -9.54 19.83
N THR A 23 25.28 -10.80 20.21
CA THR A 23 24.20 -11.62 19.67
C THR A 23 22.88 -11.22 20.33
N ARG A 24 21.91 -10.87 19.49
CA ARG A 24 20.56 -10.44 19.90
C ARG A 24 19.52 -11.08 19.00
N HIS A 25 18.28 -11.09 19.44
CA HIS A 25 17.16 -11.43 18.57
C HIS A 25 15.92 -10.61 18.87
N ASN A 26 15.04 -10.50 17.88
CA ASN A 26 13.72 -9.89 18.00
C ASN A 26 12.66 -10.97 17.89
N ILE A 27 11.60 -10.86 18.69
CA ILE A 27 10.36 -11.63 18.58
C ILE A 27 9.26 -10.65 18.20
N TYR A 28 8.48 -10.99 17.17
CA TYR A 28 7.46 -10.11 16.61
C TYR A 28 6.05 -10.61 16.92
N ALA A 29 5.14 -9.67 17.13
CA ALA A 29 3.73 -9.93 17.37
C ALA A 29 2.87 -9.23 16.32
N TYR A 30 1.74 -9.83 15.98
CA TYR A 30 0.81 -9.33 14.97
C TYR A 30 -0.63 -9.43 15.46
N ASN A 31 -1.50 -8.56 14.97
CA ASN A 31 -2.95 -8.71 15.14
C ASN A 31 -3.56 -9.63 14.06
N ASP A 32 -4.89 -9.78 14.09
CA ASP A 32 -5.69 -10.56 13.14
C ASP A 32 -5.76 -9.96 11.73
N ARG A 33 -5.39 -8.67 11.59
CA ARG A 33 -5.28 -7.95 10.31
C ARG A 33 -3.86 -7.99 9.72
N ASN A 34 -2.97 -8.82 10.27
CA ASN A 34 -1.55 -8.91 9.91
C ASN A 34 -0.74 -7.63 10.14
N GLU A 35 -1.22 -6.71 10.98
CA GLU A 35 -0.46 -5.52 11.36
C GLU A 35 0.50 -5.86 12.51
N LEU A 36 1.72 -5.33 12.46
CA LEU A 36 2.74 -5.57 13.47
C LEU A 36 2.39 -4.84 14.78
N THR A 37 2.08 -5.57 15.85
CA THR A 37 1.71 -4.98 17.15
C THR A 37 2.88 -4.86 18.11
N GLY A 38 3.99 -5.55 17.85
CA GLY A 38 5.17 -5.40 18.69
C GLY A 38 6.42 -6.09 18.19
N SER A 39 7.55 -5.66 18.75
CA SER A 39 8.87 -6.24 18.59
C SER A 39 9.55 -6.28 19.96
N GLU A 40 9.69 -7.46 20.55
CA GLU A 40 10.43 -7.68 21.79
C GLU A 40 11.89 -7.99 21.48
N ARG A 41 12.82 -7.18 21.97
CA ARG A 41 14.26 -7.41 21.81
C ARG A 41 14.80 -8.26 22.96
N LYS A 42 15.62 -9.27 22.65
CA LYS A 42 16.25 -10.16 23.64
C LYS A 42 17.75 -10.33 23.42
N ALA A 43 18.46 -10.56 24.52
CA ALA A 43 19.85 -10.98 24.54
C ALA A 43 20.00 -12.46 24.15
N GLY A 44 21.11 -12.78 23.48
CA GLY A 44 21.46 -14.15 23.11
C GLY A 44 20.71 -14.65 21.88
N SER A 45 20.81 -15.96 21.63
CA SER A 45 20.21 -16.63 20.48
C SER A 45 18.75 -17.01 20.74
N VAL A 46 17.96 -17.18 19.67
CA VAL A 46 16.52 -17.44 19.74
C VAL A 46 16.18 -18.71 20.53
N GLY A 47 17.06 -19.72 20.52
CA GLY A 47 16.87 -20.99 21.26
C GLY A 47 17.35 -20.98 22.72
N ALA A 48 18.01 -19.90 23.17
CA ALA A 48 18.50 -19.75 24.54
C ALA A 48 18.34 -18.28 25.02
N PRO A 49 17.11 -17.74 25.03
CA PRO A 49 16.87 -16.36 25.40
C PRO A 49 17.17 -16.15 26.88
N THR A 50 18.05 -15.19 27.20
CA THR A 50 18.46 -14.95 28.58
C THR A 50 17.77 -13.75 29.22
N ALA A 51 17.71 -12.60 28.54
CA ALA A 51 17.13 -11.36 29.09
C ALA A 51 16.45 -10.51 28.03
N VAL A 52 15.34 -9.86 28.40
CA VAL A 52 14.67 -8.83 27.58
C VAL A 52 15.53 -7.55 27.61
N VAL A 53 15.62 -6.89 26.47
CA VAL A 53 16.28 -5.58 26.31
C VAL A 53 15.16 -4.55 26.15
N ASP A 54 14.53 -4.19 27.25
CA ASP A 54 13.30 -3.40 27.25
C ASP A 54 13.44 -2.11 26.43
N ALA A 55 14.56 -1.39 26.55
CA ALA A 55 14.81 -0.13 25.82
C ALA A 55 14.74 -0.26 24.28
N GLU A 56 14.98 -1.46 23.72
CA GLU A 56 14.92 -1.72 22.28
C GLU A 56 13.58 -2.35 21.85
N GLY A 57 12.65 -2.57 22.78
CA GLY A 57 11.32 -3.08 22.51
C GLY A 57 10.45 -2.06 21.77
N ARG A 58 9.46 -2.53 21.01
CA ARG A 58 8.46 -1.67 20.36
C ARG A 58 7.06 -2.24 20.55
N LEU A 59 6.09 -1.38 20.78
CA LEU A 59 4.67 -1.72 20.82
C LEU A 59 3.89 -0.76 19.94
N TYR A 60 2.87 -1.28 19.26
CA TYR A 60 2.01 -0.54 18.36
C TYR A 60 0.57 -1.01 18.51
N GLU A 61 -0.36 -0.04 18.51
CA GLU A 61 -1.79 -0.30 18.46
C GLU A 61 -2.40 0.49 17.32
N TYR A 62 -3.43 -0.08 16.69
CA TYR A 62 -4.06 0.48 15.51
C TYR A 62 -5.58 0.55 15.65
N ASP A 63 -6.19 1.58 15.07
CA ASP A 63 -7.63 1.62 14.85
C ASP A 63 -8.06 0.63 13.73
N PRO A 64 -9.37 0.42 13.50
CA PRO A 64 -9.86 -0.54 12.51
C PRO A 64 -9.44 -0.30 11.06
N ILE A 65 -8.98 0.91 10.70
CA ILE A 65 -8.51 1.25 9.34
C ILE A 65 -6.98 1.42 9.28
N GLY A 66 -6.28 1.02 10.34
CA GLY A 66 -4.83 0.91 10.37
C GLY A 66 -4.09 2.21 10.70
N ASN A 67 -4.76 3.22 11.25
CA ASN A 67 -4.02 4.33 11.86
C ASN A 67 -3.44 3.85 13.18
N ARG A 68 -2.15 4.11 13.42
CA ARG A 68 -1.57 3.93 14.75
C ARG A 68 -2.33 4.83 15.72
N ILE A 69 -2.78 4.28 16.84
CA ILE A 69 -3.41 5.01 17.95
C ILE A 69 -2.46 5.15 19.13
N ASN A 70 -1.57 4.16 19.33
CA ASN A 70 -0.53 4.20 20.35
C ASN A 70 0.77 3.60 19.82
N SER A 71 1.90 4.11 20.32
CA SER A 71 3.17 3.38 20.30
C SER A 71 4.01 3.64 21.53
N ALA A 72 4.85 2.66 21.87
CA ALA A 72 5.86 2.81 22.90
C ALA A 72 7.22 2.31 22.40
N GLY A 73 8.26 3.10 22.66
CA GLY A 73 9.66 2.80 22.37
C GLY A 73 10.38 2.34 23.63
N GLY A 74 10.37 1.05 23.88
CA GLY A 74 11.01 0.47 25.06
C GLY A 74 10.52 1.05 26.38
N THR A 75 11.38 1.79 27.09
CA THR A 75 11.04 2.44 28.37
C THR A 75 10.52 3.88 28.20
N ASP A 76 10.47 4.39 26.97
CA ASP A 76 9.98 5.73 26.70
C ASP A 76 8.47 5.85 26.97
N PRO A 77 7.97 7.04 27.34
CA PRO A 77 6.55 7.22 27.54
C PRO A 77 5.77 6.90 26.27
N GLN A 78 4.61 6.24 26.44
CA GLN A 78 3.71 5.95 25.32
C GLN A 78 3.31 7.25 24.60
N VAL A 79 3.33 7.20 23.27
CA VAL A 79 2.80 8.25 22.40
C VAL A 79 1.40 7.84 21.96
N THR A 80 0.44 8.75 22.12
CA THR A 80 -0.95 8.59 21.65
C THR A 80 -1.18 9.48 20.43
N TYR A 81 -1.84 8.92 19.41
CA TYR A 81 -2.08 9.57 18.12
C TYR A 81 -3.56 9.92 17.93
N ALA A 82 -3.88 11.22 17.98
CA ALA A 82 -5.16 11.74 17.54
C ALA A 82 -5.19 11.82 16.01
N ARG A 83 -6.37 11.58 15.43
CA ARG A 83 -6.58 11.56 13.98
C ARG A 83 -7.95 12.12 13.62
N ASN A 84 -8.08 12.64 12.40
CA ASN A 84 -9.35 13.10 11.85
C ASN A 84 -10.03 12.04 10.96
N ALA A 85 -11.20 12.39 10.40
CA ALA A 85 -12.00 11.50 9.55
C ALA A 85 -11.32 11.10 8.23
N VAL A 86 -10.23 11.77 7.84
CA VAL A 86 -9.46 11.50 6.61
C VAL A 86 -8.08 10.91 6.91
N ASN A 87 -7.92 10.26 8.07
CA ASN A 87 -6.72 9.51 8.48
C ASN A 87 -5.46 10.36 8.72
N GLN A 88 -5.56 11.69 8.79
CA GLN A 88 -4.45 12.56 9.14
C GLN A 88 -4.26 12.59 10.66
N TYR A 89 -3.01 12.53 11.13
CA TYR A 89 -2.71 12.75 12.55
C TYR A 89 -2.84 14.22 12.91
N THR A 90 -3.61 14.55 13.93
CA THR A 90 -3.89 15.93 14.34
C THR A 90 -3.19 16.35 15.62
N ALA A 91 -2.81 15.38 16.46
CA ALA A 91 -2.00 15.61 17.65
C ALA A 91 -1.31 14.31 18.10
N LEU A 92 -0.07 14.43 18.55
CA LEU A 92 0.69 13.41 19.24
C LEU A 92 0.92 13.90 20.68
N THR A 93 0.64 13.06 21.66
CA THR A 93 0.75 13.40 23.09
C THR A 93 1.38 12.26 23.90
N GLY A 94 1.88 12.56 25.10
CA GLY A 94 2.55 11.60 25.98
C GLY A 94 4.08 11.76 25.91
N GLY A 95 4.76 10.89 25.18
CA GLY A 95 6.22 10.94 24.96
C GLY A 95 6.69 12.01 23.97
N VAL A 96 5.79 12.53 23.14
CA VAL A 96 6.01 13.64 22.19
C VAL A 96 4.84 14.60 22.33
N ASN A 97 5.05 15.88 22.04
CA ASN A 97 3.99 16.87 21.95
C ASN A 97 4.09 17.63 20.62
N ALA A 98 3.43 17.10 19.59
CA ALA A 98 3.50 17.64 18.24
C ALA A 98 2.11 17.62 17.60
N SER A 99 1.82 18.63 16.77
CA SER A 99 0.55 18.76 16.06
C SER A 99 0.83 18.86 14.56
N PRO A 100 0.80 17.74 13.82
CA PRO A 100 0.96 17.79 12.38
C PRO A 100 -0.17 18.62 11.73
N VAL A 101 0.19 19.41 10.73
CA VAL A 101 -0.74 20.22 9.93
C VAL A 101 -0.64 19.83 8.46
N TYR A 102 -1.73 20.00 7.72
CA TYR A 102 -1.87 19.56 6.33
C TYR A 102 -2.51 20.65 5.48
N ASP A 103 -2.26 20.61 4.18
CA ASP A 103 -3.04 21.34 3.19
C ASP A 103 -4.34 20.59 2.81
N ASP A 104 -5.16 21.21 1.97
CA ASP A 104 -6.44 20.66 1.52
C ASP A 104 -6.29 19.40 0.64
N ASP A 105 -5.14 19.23 0.00
CA ASP A 105 -4.79 18.03 -0.79
C ASP A 105 -4.32 16.87 0.12
N GLY A 106 -4.09 17.16 1.40
CA GLY A 106 -3.70 16.19 2.42
C GLY A 106 -2.20 15.95 2.50
N ASN A 107 -1.39 16.87 2.00
CA ASN A 107 0.04 16.86 2.25
C ASN A 107 0.35 17.54 3.59
N MET A 108 1.20 16.93 4.40
CA MET A 108 1.66 17.52 5.65
C MET A 108 2.47 18.78 5.36
N THR A 109 2.07 19.92 5.91
CA THR A 109 2.72 21.22 5.75
C THR A 109 3.58 21.60 6.96
N GLY A 110 3.46 20.87 8.07
CA GLY A 110 4.33 21.05 9.23
C GLY A 110 4.22 19.96 10.28
N TYR A 111 5.34 19.71 10.95
CA TYR A 111 5.50 18.74 12.03
C TYR A 111 6.72 19.07 12.88
N ASP A 112 6.57 19.10 14.21
CA ASP A 112 7.68 19.27 15.17
C ASP A 112 8.64 20.43 14.85
N GLY A 113 8.08 21.59 14.50
CA GLY A 113 8.85 22.78 14.12
C GLY A 113 9.36 22.80 12.67
N ASN A 114 9.29 21.68 11.96
CA ASN A 114 9.58 21.63 10.53
C ASN A 114 8.37 22.07 9.71
N THR A 115 8.63 22.65 8.54
CA THR A 115 7.60 23.00 7.55
C THR A 115 7.90 22.37 6.21
N TYR A 116 6.85 22.10 5.43
CA TYR A 116 6.92 21.41 4.16
C TYR A 116 6.08 22.15 3.13
N THR A 117 6.66 22.40 1.95
CA THR A 117 6.03 23.09 0.83
C THR A 117 5.89 22.14 -0.34
N TRP A 118 4.68 22.08 -0.90
CA TRP A 118 4.30 21.17 -1.97
C TRP A 118 3.98 21.94 -3.25
N ASN A 119 4.19 21.30 -4.40
CA ASN A 119 3.69 21.83 -5.68
C ASN A 119 2.31 21.27 -6.01
N ALA A 120 1.71 21.77 -7.10
CA ALA A 120 0.37 21.37 -7.55
C ALA A 120 0.24 19.89 -7.97
N GLU A 121 1.35 19.15 -8.07
CA GLU A 121 1.35 17.70 -8.33
C GLU A 121 1.61 16.89 -7.07
N ASN A 122 1.46 17.49 -5.87
CA ASN A 122 1.70 16.87 -4.58
C ASN A 122 3.15 16.35 -4.40
N ARG A 123 4.13 17.04 -4.99
CA ARG A 123 5.56 16.76 -4.79
C ARG A 123 6.17 17.77 -3.81
N LEU A 124 6.93 17.27 -2.83
CA LEU A 124 7.60 18.11 -1.83
C LEU A 124 8.70 18.94 -2.51
N ILE A 125 8.53 20.26 -2.61
CA ILE A 125 9.51 21.14 -3.27
C ILE A 125 10.40 21.90 -2.30
N ALA A 126 9.99 22.03 -1.04
CA ALA A 126 10.85 22.53 0.02
C ALA A 126 10.52 21.94 1.38
N ALA A 127 11.53 21.81 2.23
CA ALA A 127 11.39 21.53 3.66
C ALA A 127 12.24 22.54 4.43
N GLU A 128 11.73 23.06 5.54
CA GLU A 128 12.47 23.97 6.41
C GLU A 128 12.48 23.42 7.84
N THR A 129 13.65 23.42 8.45
CA THR A 129 13.90 23.03 9.85
C THR A 129 14.37 24.24 10.64
N ALA A 130 14.82 24.06 11.88
CA ALA A 130 15.31 25.15 12.71
C ALA A 130 16.50 25.92 12.09
N ASP A 131 17.35 25.25 11.32
CA ASP A 131 18.60 25.82 10.80
C ASP A 131 18.88 25.55 9.32
N LYS A 132 18.04 24.74 8.65
CA LYS A 132 18.17 24.41 7.22
C LYS A 132 16.89 24.65 6.44
N ARG A 133 17.03 25.22 5.25
CA ARG A 133 16.05 25.10 4.17
C ARG A 133 16.59 24.17 3.10
N ILE A 134 15.75 23.23 2.68
CA ILE A 134 16.04 22.25 1.65
C ILE A 134 15.06 22.48 0.50
N THR A 135 15.54 22.55 -0.74
CA THR A 135 14.68 22.62 -1.92
C THR A 135 14.94 21.46 -2.86
N PHE A 136 13.90 21.04 -3.58
CA PHE A 136 13.93 19.88 -4.46
C PHE A 136 13.46 20.22 -5.88
N LEU A 137 14.06 19.57 -6.87
CA LEU A 137 13.62 19.60 -8.26
C LEU A 137 13.40 18.17 -8.75
N TYR A 138 12.36 18.00 -9.56
CA TYR A 138 11.95 16.71 -10.10
C TYR A 138 11.95 16.71 -11.63
N ASP A 139 12.16 15.54 -12.23
CA ASP A 139 11.96 15.35 -13.67
C ASP A 139 10.51 15.00 -14.03
N TYR A 140 10.29 14.68 -15.31
CA TYR A 140 8.97 14.32 -15.84
C TYR A 140 8.43 12.97 -15.32
N MET A 141 9.29 12.10 -14.80
CA MET A 141 8.90 10.82 -14.19
C MET A 141 8.59 10.97 -12.69
N GLY A 142 8.81 12.16 -12.12
CA GLY A 142 8.67 12.41 -10.68
C GLY A 142 9.90 12.03 -9.86
N ARG A 143 11.06 11.76 -10.49
CA ARG A 143 12.31 11.47 -9.78
C ARG A 143 12.98 12.77 -9.34
N ARG A 144 13.50 12.80 -8.12
CA ARG A 144 14.25 13.94 -7.59
C ARG A 144 15.59 14.06 -8.28
N VAL A 145 15.77 15.08 -9.12
CA VAL A 145 17.01 15.34 -9.89
C VAL A 145 17.92 16.40 -9.26
N ARG A 146 17.40 17.22 -8.33
CA ARG A 146 18.22 18.17 -7.56
C ARG A 146 17.74 18.31 -6.12
N LYS A 147 18.69 18.47 -5.21
CA LYS A 147 18.49 18.93 -3.84
C LYS A 147 19.42 20.10 -3.56
N GLN A 148 18.96 21.14 -2.89
CA GLN A 148 19.80 22.25 -2.45
C GLN A 148 19.56 22.51 -0.97
N VAL A 149 20.61 22.75 -0.21
CA VAL A 149 20.54 23.01 1.23
C VAL A 149 21.09 24.40 1.53
N TYR A 150 20.37 25.16 2.33
CA TYR A 150 20.67 26.53 2.71
C TYR A 150 20.68 26.62 4.24
N SER A 151 21.76 27.14 4.82
CA SER A 151 21.78 27.53 6.23
C SER A 151 21.05 28.84 6.43
N GLY A 152 20.57 29.04 7.65
CA GLY A 152 19.94 30.27 8.08
C GLY A 152 18.97 29.99 9.22
N THR A 153 17.97 30.83 9.37
CA THR A 153 16.86 30.60 10.29
C THR A 153 15.54 30.79 9.54
N PRO A 154 14.42 30.23 10.02
CA PRO A 154 13.10 30.46 9.43
C PRO A 154 12.84 31.94 9.13
N GLY A 155 12.48 32.23 7.88
CA GLY A 155 12.25 33.60 7.38
C GLY A 155 13.51 34.38 6.98
N SER A 156 14.71 33.85 7.20
CA SER A 156 15.99 34.49 6.86
C SER A 156 17.03 33.45 6.45
N TRP A 157 16.86 32.89 5.25
CA TRP A 157 17.76 31.90 4.65
C TRP A 157 18.88 32.57 3.86
N ASN A 158 20.04 31.93 3.79
CA ASN A 158 21.11 32.35 2.89
C ASN A 158 20.62 32.40 1.43
N ALA A 159 21.08 33.38 0.66
CA ALA A 159 20.69 33.53 -0.74
C ALA A 159 21.33 32.48 -1.67
N VAL A 160 22.49 31.95 -1.26
CA VAL A 160 23.25 30.94 -1.98
C VAL A 160 23.19 29.63 -1.18
N PRO A 161 22.96 28.48 -1.81
CA PRO A 161 22.96 27.21 -1.11
C PRO A 161 24.36 26.84 -0.62
N ASP A 162 24.44 26.26 0.57
CA ASP A 162 25.69 25.70 1.11
C ASP A 162 26.11 24.47 0.32
N GLU A 163 25.14 23.70 -0.17
CA GLU A 163 25.35 22.56 -1.07
C GLU A 163 24.22 22.44 -2.11
N THR A 164 24.60 22.03 -3.32
CA THR A 164 23.72 21.61 -4.40
C THR A 164 24.11 20.20 -4.81
N ARG A 165 23.15 19.28 -4.71
CA ARG A 165 23.25 17.88 -5.12
C ARG A 165 22.46 17.66 -6.39
N VAL A 166 23.07 17.04 -7.39
CA VAL A 166 22.43 16.64 -8.65
C VAL A 166 22.45 15.12 -8.75
N PHE A 167 21.31 14.55 -9.13
CA PHE A 167 21.06 13.10 -9.16
C PHE A 167 20.86 12.63 -10.59
N VAL A 168 21.52 11.54 -10.97
CA VAL A 168 21.38 10.88 -12.28
C VAL A 168 20.97 9.43 -12.07
N TYR A 169 19.94 9.00 -12.79
CA TYR A 169 19.31 7.69 -12.60
C TYR A 169 19.45 6.81 -13.85
N ASP A 170 19.53 5.50 -13.63
CA ASP A 170 19.20 4.45 -14.61
C ASP A 170 17.88 3.80 -14.16
N GLY A 171 16.80 4.00 -14.92
CA GLY A 171 15.44 3.75 -14.43
C GLY A 171 15.18 4.48 -13.12
N TRP A 172 14.87 3.76 -12.05
CA TRP A 172 14.68 4.31 -10.70
C TRP A 172 15.90 4.17 -9.79
N ASN A 173 16.99 3.54 -10.26
CA ASN A 173 18.21 3.38 -9.50
C ASN A 173 19.10 4.63 -9.66
N LEU A 174 19.44 5.29 -8.55
CA LEU A 174 20.36 6.43 -8.55
C LEU A 174 21.77 5.94 -8.85
N ILE A 175 22.35 6.28 -10.00
CA ILE A 175 23.67 5.79 -10.43
C ILE A 175 24.80 6.81 -10.19
N ARG A 176 24.47 8.09 -10.04
CA ARG A 176 25.45 9.14 -9.77
C ARG A 176 24.84 10.29 -9.00
N GLU A 177 25.62 10.78 -8.04
CA GLU A 177 25.35 12.00 -7.28
C GLU A 177 26.56 12.92 -7.38
N THR A 178 26.32 14.19 -7.70
CA THR A 178 27.35 15.24 -7.68
C THR A 178 26.96 16.30 -6.66
N VAL A 179 27.85 16.56 -5.71
CA VAL A 179 27.72 17.63 -4.71
C VAL A 179 28.66 18.78 -5.09
N SER A 180 28.16 20.00 -5.00
CA SER A 180 28.92 21.24 -5.19
C SER A 180 28.48 22.30 -4.17
N GLY A 181 29.33 23.28 -3.86
CA GLY A 181 29.09 24.28 -2.83
C GLY A 181 30.27 24.37 -1.88
N THR A 182 30.02 24.29 -0.57
CA THR A 182 31.06 24.30 0.48
C THR A 182 32.05 23.15 0.33
N ALA A 183 31.56 21.97 -0.06
CA ALA A 183 32.36 20.81 -0.44
C ALA A 183 31.92 20.31 -1.81
N SER A 184 32.85 19.68 -2.54
CA SER A 184 32.56 19.03 -3.81
C SER A 184 32.88 17.56 -3.72
N SER A 185 31.94 16.72 -4.14
CA SER A 185 32.16 15.30 -4.29
C SER A 185 31.37 14.75 -5.47
N GLU A 186 31.85 13.63 -5.99
CA GLU A 186 31.14 12.86 -6.98
C GLU A 186 31.13 11.41 -6.51
N THR A 187 29.92 10.86 -6.43
CA THR A 187 29.69 9.50 -5.98
C THR A 187 28.97 8.73 -7.08
N TYR A 188 29.51 7.57 -7.44
CA TYR A 188 28.89 6.63 -8.37
C TYR A 188 28.33 5.44 -7.60
N TYR A 189 27.15 4.99 -7.97
CA TYR A 189 26.47 3.87 -7.33
C TYR A 189 26.27 2.75 -8.33
N VAL A 190 26.66 1.54 -7.95
CA VAL A 190 26.56 0.34 -8.79
C VAL A 190 25.47 -0.55 -8.22
N TRP A 191 24.46 -0.85 -9.04
CA TRP A 191 23.31 -1.69 -8.66
C TRP A 191 23.43 -3.07 -9.28
N GLY A 192 22.91 -4.07 -8.58
CA GLY A 192 22.77 -5.45 -8.99
C GLY A 192 21.34 -5.93 -8.75
N LEU A 193 21.17 -7.24 -8.61
CA LEU A 193 19.85 -7.82 -8.35
C LEU A 193 19.36 -7.41 -6.96
N ASP A 194 18.15 -6.87 -6.90
CA ASP A 194 17.45 -6.52 -5.68
C ASP A 194 16.72 -7.75 -5.09
N LEU A 195 15.93 -7.54 -4.04
CA LEU A 195 15.22 -8.64 -3.36
C LEU A 195 14.27 -9.42 -4.28
N SER A 196 13.82 -8.86 -5.41
CA SER A 196 13.01 -9.59 -6.39
C SER A 196 13.84 -10.53 -7.28
N GLN A 197 15.17 -10.58 -7.09
CA GLN A 197 16.12 -11.21 -8.02
C GLN A 197 16.14 -10.57 -9.41
N GLY A 198 15.59 -9.36 -9.54
CA GLY A 198 15.63 -8.53 -10.75
C GLY A 198 16.41 -7.24 -10.50
N MET A 199 16.61 -6.42 -11.53
CA MET A 199 17.36 -5.17 -11.37
C MET A 199 16.57 -4.08 -10.62
N GLN A 200 15.23 -4.12 -10.70
CA GLN A 200 14.33 -3.09 -10.14
C GLN A 200 12.97 -3.65 -9.67
N GLY A 201 12.78 -4.97 -9.62
CA GLY A 201 11.47 -5.56 -9.28
C GLY A 201 11.09 -5.38 -7.81
N ALA A 202 12.05 -5.06 -6.93
CA ALA A 202 11.84 -4.55 -5.58
C ALA A 202 12.24 -3.07 -5.46
N GLY A 203 12.31 -2.32 -6.56
CA GLY A 203 12.64 -0.89 -6.56
C GLY A 203 14.06 -0.61 -6.07
N GLY A 204 14.99 -1.53 -6.34
CA GLY A 204 16.39 -1.48 -5.93
C GLY A 204 16.65 -1.95 -4.50
N ILE A 205 15.63 -2.31 -3.73
CA ILE A 205 15.77 -2.64 -2.30
C ILE A 205 16.62 -3.90 -2.12
N GLY A 206 17.76 -3.77 -1.43
CA GLY A 206 18.75 -4.83 -1.29
C GLY A 206 19.67 -5.02 -2.49
N GLY A 207 19.58 -4.17 -3.53
CA GLY A 207 20.32 -4.31 -4.78
C GLY A 207 21.51 -3.38 -4.97
N LEU A 208 21.77 -2.42 -4.09
CA LEU A 208 22.93 -1.52 -4.21
C LEU A 208 24.22 -2.26 -3.84
N VAL A 209 25.11 -2.50 -4.80
CA VAL A 209 26.33 -3.29 -4.57
C VAL A 209 27.39 -2.44 -3.88
N CYS A 210 27.68 -1.26 -4.44
CA CYS A 210 28.66 -0.34 -3.89
C CYS A 210 28.44 1.12 -4.28
N GLY A 211 28.99 2.01 -3.46
CA GLY A 211 29.18 3.42 -3.76
C GLY A 211 30.67 3.73 -3.87
N VAL A 212 31.05 4.51 -4.89
CA VAL A 212 32.43 4.90 -5.16
C VAL A 212 32.53 6.41 -5.13
N SER A 213 33.27 6.97 -4.17
CA SER A 213 33.43 8.41 -4.00
C SER A 213 34.88 8.76 -3.72
N GLY A 214 35.47 9.69 -4.49
CA GLY A 214 36.87 10.09 -4.32
C GLY A 214 37.88 8.94 -4.48
N GLY A 215 37.52 7.88 -5.20
CA GLY A 215 38.33 6.66 -5.34
C GLY A 215 38.16 5.64 -4.22
N GLU A 216 37.34 5.92 -3.20
CA GLU A 216 37.02 4.97 -2.13
C GLU A 216 35.75 4.16 -2.46
N VAL A 217 35.86 2.83 -2.47
CA VAL A 217 34.69 1.93 -2.58
C VAL A 217 34.13 1.58 -1.21
N ARG A 218 32.82 1.77 -1.03
CA ARG A 218 32.02 1.26 0.09
C ARG A 218 31.02 0.24 -0.43
N ARG A 219 31.10 -1.00 0.04
CA ARG A 219 30.18 -2.10 -0.29
C ARG A 219 29.07 -2.16 0.72
N TYR A 220 27.85 -2.37 0.26
CA TYR A 220 26.67 -2.44 1.11
C TYR A 220 26.39 -3.89 1.50
N ALA A 221 26.00 -4.10 2.76
CA ALA A 221 25.47 -5.38 3.23
C ALA A 221 24.13 -5.15 3.91
N TYR A 222 23.24 -6.13 3.74
CA TYR A 222 21.81 -5.99 4.03
C TYR A 222 21.32 -6.95 5.09
N ASP A 223 20.25 -6.56 5.77
CA ASP A 223 19.39 -7.53 6.45
C ASP A 223 18.42 -8.22 5.46
N ALA A 224 17.58 -9.11 5.97
CA ALA A 224 16.64 -9.88 5.15
C ALA A 224 15.48 -9.03 4.53
N ASN A 225 15.37 -7.75 4.89
CA ASN A 225 14.40 -6.80 4.31
C ASN A 225 15.07 -5.83 3.34
N GLY A 226 16.37 -5.97 3.09
CA GLY A 226 17.09 -5.02 2.24
C GLY A 226 17.34 -3.69 2.95
N ASN A 227 17.29 -3.64 4.27
CA ASN A 227 17.81 -2.49 5.01
C ASN A 227 19.34 -2.56 5.02
N VAL A 228 20.01 -1.44 4.80
CA VAL A 228 21.48 -1.39 4.85
C VAL A 228 21.92 -1.60 6.30
N GLY A 229 22.47 -2.77 6.62
CA GLY A 229 23.00 -3.05 7.95
C GLY A 229 24.44 -2.58 8.13
N GLN A 230 25.23 -2.57 7.04
CA GLN A 230 26.67 -2.31 7.12
C GLN A 230 27.23 -1.70 5.85
N LEU A 231 28.33 -0.95 6.02
CA LEU A 231 29.22 -0.56 4.93
C LEU A 231 30.60 -1.16 5.17
N VAL A 232 31.15 -1.78 4.14
CA VAL A 232 32.46 -2.42 4.18
C VAL A 232 33.38 -1.75 3.17
N ASN A 233 34.55 -1.29 3.59
CA ASN A 233 35.51 -0.67 2.68
C ASN A 233 36.25 -1.73 1.82
N GLU A 234 37.14 -1.27 0.95
CA GLU A 234 37.92 -2.14 0.06
C GLU A 234 38.71 -3.23 0.79
N SER A 235 39.27 -2.89 1.95
CA SER A 235 40.07 -3.78 2.80
C SER A 235 39.24 -4.76 3.63
N GLY A 236 37.91 -4.78 3.49
CA GLY A 236 37.03 -5.67 4.26
C GLY A 236 36.72 -5.16 5.67
N VAL A 237 37.02 -3.89 5.99
CA VAL A 237 36.74 -3.29 7.28
C VAL A 237 35.34 -2.68 7.28
N ILE A 238 34.55 -2.98 8.32
CA ILE A 238 33.25 -2.37 8.54
C ILE A 238 33.45 -0.90 8.95
N VAL A 239 33.01 0.02 8.11
CA VAL A 239 33.11 1.48 8.33
C VAL A 239 31.79 2.12 8.77
N ALA A 240 30.68 1.39 8.64
CA ALA A 240 29.40 1.78 9.22
C ALA A 240 28.59 0.55 9.66
N ARG A 241 27.81 0.70 10.73
CA ARG A 241 26.80 -0.24 11.20
C ARG A 241 25.50 0.48 11.45
N TYR A 242 24.40 -0.11 11.01
CA TYR A 242 23.05 0.38 11.25
C TYR A 242 22.17 -0.72 11.82
N GLU A 243 21.30 -0.35 12.75
CA GLU A 243 20.21 -1.19 13.23
C GLU A 243 18.94 -0.32 13.27
N TYR A 244 17.83 -0.89 12.83
CA TYR A 244 16.56 -0.20 12.71
C TYR A 244 15.50 -0.85 13.59
N ASP A 245 14.55 -0.06 14.06
CA ASP A 245 13.28 -0.60 14.51
C ASP A 245 12.42 -1.01 13.30
N PRO A 246 11.29 -1.72 13.51
CA PRO A 246 10.49 -2.23 12.40
C PRO A 246 10.00 -1.16 11.41
N PHE A 247 9.77 0.08 11.86
CA PHE A 247 9.32 1.19 11.01
C PHE A 247 10.47 2.10 10.57
N GLY A 248 11.71 1.62 10.68
CA GLY A 248 12.87 2.28 10.09
C GLY A 248 13.49 3.40 10.94
N ASN A 249 13.09 3.56 12.20
CA ASN A 249 13.83 4.45 13.10
C ASN A 249 15.20 3.84 13.41
N GLU A 250 16.24 4.65 13.35
CA GLU A 250 17.59 4.18 13.63
C GLU A 250 17.75 3.93 15.13
N VAL A 251 17.88 2.66 15.52
CA VAL A 251 18.28 2.26 16.87
C VAL A 251 19.79 2.45 17.04
N ARG A 252 20.54 2.32 15.94
CA ARG A 252 21.99 2.46 15.93
C ARG A 252 22.47 2.97 14.58
N ALA A 253 23.42 3.90 14.60
CA ALA A 253 24.15 4.38 13.42
C ALA A 253 25.58 4.76 13.84
N GLU A 254 26.53 3.86 13.63
CA GLU A 254 27.90 3.99 14.15
C GLU A 254 28.97 3.75 13.09
N GLY A 255 30.13 4.38 13.26
CA GLY A 255 31.30 4.22 12.40
C GLY A 255 31.62 5.48 11.59
N THR A 256 32.84 5.55 11.08
CA THR A 256 33.37 6.73 10.37
C THR A 256 32.63 7.01 9.06
N GLY A 257 32.04 5.98 8.43
CA GLY A 257 31.24 6.10 7.22
C GLY A 257 29.74 6.26 7.47
N ALA A 258 29.29 6.22 8.72
CA ALA A 258 27.86 6.10 9.02
C ALA A 258 27.06 7.34 8.60
N GLN A 259 27.55 8.53 8.96
CA GLN A 259 26.83 9.79 8.70
C GLN A 259 26.85 10.21 7.24
N GLY A 260 27.90 9.85 6.48
CA GLY A 260 28.03 10.23 5.07
C GLY A 260 27.24 9.37 4.09
N ASN A 261 26.62 8.27 4.53
CA ASN A 261 25.88 7.37 3.66
C ASN A 261 24.37 7.69 3.66
N PRO A 262 23.80 8.02 2.49
CA PRO A 262 22.38 8.33 2.37
C PRO A 262 21.49 7.08 2.24
N PHE A 263 21.99 5.94 1.78
CA PHE A 263 21.15 4.75 1.60
C PHE A 263 21.05 3.94 2.88
N ARG A 264 19.85 3.89 3.48
CA ARG A 264 19.67 3.33 4.84
C ARG A 264 18.53 2.31 4.90
N PHE A 265 17.46 2.58 5.65
CA PHE A 265 16.28 1.72 5.72
C PHE A 265 15.65 1.50 4.34
N SER A 266 15.28 0.25 4.03
CA SER A 266 14.80 -0.22 2.74
C SER A 266 15.68 0.21 1.56
N THR A 267 17.00 0.37 1.74
CA THR A 267 17.91 0.93 0.71
C THR A 267 17.38 2.25 0.11
N LYS A 268 16.60 3.03 0.86
CA LYS A 268 16.08 4.33 0.40
C LYS A 268 16.95 5.46 0.87
N TYR A 269 16.88 6.56 0.11
CA TYR A 269 17.70 7.74 0.34
C TYR A 269 17.15 8.48 1.57
N TYR A 270 17.98 8.60 2.60
CA TYR A 270 17.68 9.31 3.85
C TYR A 270 18.17 10.75 3.77
N ASP A 271 17.25 11.70 3.90
CA ASP A 271 17.58 13.13 4.05
C ASP A 271 17.81 13.44 5.53
N ALA A 272 19.09 13.43 5.94
CA ALA A 272 19.48 13.64 7.33
C ALA A 272 19.02 14.98 7.92
N GLU A 273 18.81 15.99 7.07
CA GLU A 273 18.35 17.31 7.49
C GLU A 273 16.89 17.30 7.92
N THR A 274 16.06 16.42 7.36
CA THR A 274 14.62 16.34 7.65
C THR A 274 14.20 15.09 8.41
N GLY A 275 15.05 14.06 8.43
CA GLY A 275 14.71 12.74 8.97
C GLY A 275 13.78 11.92 8.07
N LEU A 276 13.57 12.35 6.82
CA LEU A 276 12.65 11.68 5.88
C LEU A 276 13.41 10.73 4.95
N TYR A 277 12.74 9.63 4.58
CA TYR A 277 13.18 8.74 3.53
C TYR A 277 12.48 9.07 2.22
N TYR A 278 13.26 9.28 1.15
CA TYR A 278 12.77 9.47 -0.20
C TYR A 278 12.58 8.12 -0.90
N TYR A 279 11.32 7.77 -1.19
CA TYR A 279 10.97 6.51 -1.88
C TYR A 279 10.76 6.67 -3.38
N GLY A 280 10.69 7.90 -3.90
CA GLY A 280 10.33 8.16 -5.29
C GLY A 280 9.15 9.12 -5.35
N PHE A 281 7.93 8.60 -5.25
CA PHE A 281 6.72 9.41 -5.30
C PHE A 281 6.32 10.01 -3.95
N ARG A 282 6.76 9.40 -2.84
CA ARG A 282 6.43 9.86 -1.49
C ARG A 282 7.66 9.94 -0.58
N TYR A 283 7.51 10.76 0.47
CA TYR A 283 8.45 10.88 1.58
C TYR A 283 7.88 10.15 2.79
N TYR A 284 8.69 9.27 3.37
CA TYR A 284 8.33 8.45 4.52
C TYR A 284 8.92 9.02 5.81
N HIS A 285 8.09 9.11 6.84
CA HIS A 285 8.49 9.55 8.17
C HIS A 285 8.51 8.35 9.12
N SER A 286 9.70 7.86 9.46
CA SER A 286 9.87 6.62 10.26
C SER A 286 9.29 6.74 11.67
N GLU A 287 9.43 7.93 12.30
CA GLU A 287 8.91 8.18 13.65
C GLU A 287 7.38 8.03 13.69
N LEU A 288 6.69 8.66 12.72
CA LEU A 288 5.25 8.55 12.57
C LEU A 288 4.80 7.18 12.02
N GLY A 289 5.72 6.46 11.38
CA GLY A 289 5.46 5.18 10.71
C GLY A 289 4.53 5.31 9.51
N ARG A 290 4.55 6.44 8.80
CA ARG A 290 3.62 6.74 7.70
C ARG A 290 4.21 7.69 6.67
N TRP A 291 3.53 7.78 5.53
CA TRP A 291 3.78 8.80 4.51
C TRP A 291 3.31 10.18 4.98
N ILE A 292 4.00 11.22 4.54
CA ILE A 292 3.63 12.62 4.84
C ILE A 292 2.71 13.25 3.77
N SER A 293 2.35 12.49 2.74
CA SER A 293 1.35 12.84 1.72
C SER A 293 0.44 11.65 1.44
N ARG A 294 -0.73 11.91 0.86
CA ARG A 294 -1.65 10.86 0.41
C ARG A 294 -1.02 10.00 -0.68
N ASP A 295 -1.43 8.74 -0.76
CA ASP A 295 -1.06 7.84 -1.85
C ASP A 295 -1.48 8.39 -3.22
N PRO A 296 -0.56 8.53 -4.19
CA PRO A 296 -0.91 8.89 -5.57
C PRO A 296 -1.85 7.88 -6.24
N LEU A 297 -1.83 6.61 -5.83
CA LEU A 297 -2.80 5.60 -6.27
C LEU A 297 -4.18 5.78 -5.62
N LYS A 298 -4.32 6.71 -4.67
CA LYS A 298 -5.54 6.98 -3.92
C LYS A 298 -6.11 5.68 -3.33
N GLU A 299 -7.42 5.52 -3.34
CA GLU A 299 -8.10 4.34 -2.80
C GLU A 299 -7.85 3.06 -3.60
N SER A 300 -7.11 3.10 -4.72
CA SER A 300 -6.58 1.92 -5.42
C SER A 300 -5.28 1.37 -4.80
N GLY A 301 -4.65 2.10 -3.88
CA GLY A 301 -3.57 1.60 -3.02
C GLY A 301 -4.06 0.98 -1.71
N GLY A 302 -5.19 1.46 -1.20
CA GLY A 302 -5.87 0.98 0.00
C GLY A 302 -6.72 2.07 0.63
N TRP A 303 -7.53 1.74 1.64
CA TRP A 303 -8.41 2.73 2.27
C TRP A 303 -7.68 3.72 3.17
N ASN A 304 -6.49 3.35 3.67
CA ASN A 304 -5.65 4.25 4.44
C ASN A 304 -4.54 4.80 3.54
N LEU A 305 -4.64 6.07 3.16
CA LEU A 305 -3.76 6.68 2.18
C LEU A 305 -2.39 7.09 2.74
N TYR A 306 -2.18 6.95 4.05
CA TYR A 306 -0.94 7.35 4.72
C TYR A 306 -0.15 6.16 5.28
N PHE A 307 -0.77 5.00 5.48
CA PHE A 307 -0.08 3.89 6.14
C PHE A 307 1.13 3.38 5.37
N PHE A 308 2.12 2.85 6.09
CA PHE A 308 3.30 2.27 5.47
C PHE A 308 3.12 0.76 5.35
N VAL A 309 3.07 0.26 4.12
CA VAL A 309 3.08 -1.18 3.77
C VAL A 309 2.11 -2.06 4.58
N GLY A 310 0.89 -1.55 4.81
CA GLY A 310 -0.13 -2.26 5.59
C GLY A 310 0.24 -2.51 7.05
N ASN A 311 1.09 -1.65 7.64
CA ASN A 311 1.62 -1.79 8.99
C ASN A 311 2.42 -3.09 9.22
N ASN A 312 2.93 -3.71 8.15
CA ASN A 312 3.77 -4.91 8.25
C ASN A 312 5.08 -4.79 7.45
N PRO A 313 6.01 -3.92 7.89
CA PRO A 313 7.26 -3.66 7.19
C PRO A 313 8.26 -4.84 7.23
N LEU A 314 7.95 -5.90 7.98
CA LEU A 314 8.81 -7.08 8.10
C LEU A 314 8.63 -8.07 6.95
N ILE A 315 7.51 -7.99 6.23
CA ILE A 315 7.21 -8.88 5.09
C ILE A 315 6.89 -8.10 3.81
N ASN A 316 6.36 -6.88 3.94
CA ASN A 316 5.97 -6.07 2.80
C ASN A 316 7.06 -5.05 2.48
N ILE A 317 7.10 -4.66 1.21
CA ILE A 317 8.07 -3.72 0.68
C ILE A 317 7.31 -2.69 -0.15
N ASP A 318 7.65 -1.41 0.00
CA ASP A 318 7.19 -0.37 -0.92
C ASP A 318 8.32 0.04 -1.87
N LEU A 319 8.11 -0.24 -3.16
CA LEU A 319 9.08 0.02 -4.21
C LEU A 319 9.32 1.52 -4.38
N PHE A 320 8.24 2.29 -4.51
CA PHE A 320 8.29 3.70 -4.94
C PHE A 320 7.43 4.66 -4.10
N GLY A 321 6.91 4.18 -2.97
CA GLY A 321 5.85 4.85 -2.24
C GLY A 321 4.49 4.65 -2.90
N LEU A 322 4.19 3.47 -3.43
CA LEU A 322 2.95 3.12 -4.15
C LEU A 322 2.45 1.70 -3.80
N PHE A 323 2.70 1.24 -2.58
CA PHE A 323 2.29 -0.09 -2.13
C PHE A 323 0.77 -0.28 -2.22
N LYS A 324 0.33 -1.32 -2.93
CA LYS A 324 -1.08 -1.75 -2.98
C LYS A 324 -1.35 -2.81 -1.92
N ASN A 325 -2.27 -2.52 -1.00
CA ASN A 325 -2.66 -3.48 0.03
C ASN A 325 -3.67 -4.50 -0.51
N SER A 326 -3.19 -5.56 -1.15
CA SER A 326 -4.01 -6.65 -1.71
C SER A 326 -4.92 -7.35 -0.69
N SER A 327 -4.61 -7.30 0.61
CA SER A 327 -5.45 -7.88 1.66
C SER A 327 -6.81 -7.17 1.82
N GLN A 328 -6.94 -5.93 1.33
CA GLN A 328 -8.20 -5.18 1.28
C GLN A 328 -8.99 -5.41 -0.02
N TYR A 329 -8.38 -6.03 -1.05
CA TYR A 329 -8.98 -6.27 -2.37
C TYR A 329 -9.35 -7.73 -2.62
N VAL A 330 -9.57 -8.53 -1.58
CA VAL A 330 -10.08 -9.90 -1.78
C VAL A 330 -11.54 -9.81 -2.17
N GLU A 331 -11.82 -9.74 -3.47
CA GLU A 331 -13.17 -9.91 -3.99
C GLU A 331 -13.75 -11.22 -3.42
N PRO A 332 -14.95 -11.19 -2.82
CA PRO A 332 -15.55 -12.40 -2.29
C PRO A 332 -15.74 -13.40 -3.44
N VAL A 333 -15.16 -14.59 -3.31
CA VAL A 333 -15.46 -15.67 -4.24
C VAL A 333 -16.85 -16.18 -3.88
N ILE A 334 -17.85 -15.82 -4.68
CA ILE A 334 -19.22 -16.29 -4.54
C ILE A 334 -19.38 -17.51 -5.44
N GLU A 335 -19.39 -18.69 -4.83
CA GLU A 335 -19.60 -19.94 -5.55
C GLU A 335 -21.00 -20.47 -5.28
N LYS A 336 -21.68 -20.90 -6.35
CA LYS A 336 -22.94 -21.61 -6.22
C LYS A 336 -22.65 -23.05 -5.81
N VAL A 337 -23.00 -23.40 -4.58
CA VAL A 337 -22.77 -24.75 -4.02
C VAL A 337 -23.97 -25.67 -4.16
N TYR A 338 -25.18 -25.14 -4.32
CA TYR A 338 -26.37 -25.97 -4.54
C TYR A 338 -27.50 -25.22 -5.26
N GLN A 339 -28.31 -25.94 -6.04
CA GLN A 339 -29.58 -25.44 -6.59
C GLN A 339 -30.65 -26.53 -6.58
N HIS A 340 -31.84 -26.19 -6.09
CA HIS A 340 -33.05 -27.01 -6.21
C HIS A 340 -34.26 -26.12 -6.49
N GLY A 341 -34.86 -26.25 -7.67
CA GLY A 341 -35.89 -25.32 -8.14
C GLY A 341 -35.37 -23.88 -8.18
N ASN A 342 -36.13 -22.96 -7.59
CA ASN A 342 -35.75 -21.54 -7.47
C ASN A 342 -34.80 -21.25 -6.29
N ASN A 343 -34.46 -22.25 -5.47
CA ASN A 343 -33.57 -22.07 -4.33
C ASN A 343 -32.12 -22.28 -4.75
N VAL A 344 -31.26 -21.32 -4.40
CA VAL A 344 -29.82 -21.37 -4.66
C VAL A 344 -29.06 -21.16 -3.35
N LEU A 345 -28.07 -22.01 -3.08
CA LEU A 345 -27.12 -21.89 -1.98
C LEU A 345 -25.80 -21.33 -2.53
N TYR A 346 -25.30 -20.26 -1.93
CA TYR A 346 -23.99 -19.71 -2.26
C TYR A 346 -23.02 -19.89 -1.09
N ARG A 347 -21.78 -20.26 -1.42
CA ARG A 347 -20.62 -20.27 -0.55
C ARG A 347 -19.85 -18.99 -0.84
N ILE A 348 -19.64 -18.18 0.19
CA ILE A 348 -18.77 -17.01 0.08
C ILE A 348 -17.47 -17.35 0.78
N THR A 349 -16.38 -17.30 0.01
CA THR A 349 -15.03 -17.37 0.56
C THR A 349 -14.48 -15.95 0.54
N SER A 350 -14.30 -15.30 1.70
CA SER A 350 -13.56 -14.03 1.79
C SER A 350 -12.49 -14.12 2.88
N GLY A 351 -11.33 -13.53 2.58
CA GLY A 351 -10.24 -13.32 3.54
C GLY A 351 -10.37 -12.01 4.34
N ALA A 352 -11.35 -11.16 4.04
CA ALA A 352 -11.53 -9.88 4.72
C ALA A 352 -13.01 -9.40 4.70
N TYR A 353 -13.45 -8.89 5.85
CA TYR A 353 -14.65 -8.09 6.16
C TYR A 353 -16.01 -8.47 5.51
N ILE A 354 -16.83 -9.20 6.29
CA ILE A 354 -18.23 -9.55 6.00
C ILE A 354 -19.17 -8.33 5.92
N THR A 355 -18.78 -7.17 6.42
CA THR A 355 -19.66 -5.98 6.54
C THR A 355 -20.06 -5.36 5.20
N HIS A 356 -19.30 -5.56 4.12
CA HIS A 356 -19.65 -5.05 2.78
C HIS A 356 -20.62 -5.97 2.01
N ILE A 357 -20.89 -7.18 2.51
CA ILE A 357 -21.76 -8.16 1.87
C ILE A 357 -23.24 -7.75 2.03
N LEU A 358 -23.60 -7.06 3.12
CA LEU A 358 -25.00 -6.74 3.46
C LEU A 358 -25.68 -5.78 2.48
N THR A 359 -24.94 -4.92 1.80
CA THR A 359 -25.50 -3.87 0.92
C THR A 359 -25.69 -4.33 -0.53
N LYS A 360 -25.14 -5.50 -0.91
CA LYS A 360 -25.27 -6.08 -2.27
C LYS A 360 -26.23 -7.27 -2.33
N ILE A 361 -26.90 -7.59 -1.22
CA ILE A 361 -27.85 -8.71 -1.13
C ILE A 361 -29.27 -8.23 -1.47
N PRO A 362 -29.97 -8.85 -2.44
CA PRO A 362 -31.38 -8.55 -2.75
C PRO A 362 -32.31 -8.75 -1.55
N ALA A 363 -33.38 -7.97 -1.47
CA ALA A 363 -34.41 -8.15 -0.43
C ALA A 363 -34.96 -9.60 -0.43
N GLY A 364 -34.96 -10.25 0.74
CA GLY A 364 -35.50 -11.62 0.92
C GLY A 364 -34.47 -12.72 1.25
N VAL A 365 -33.21 -12.37 1.50
CA VAL A 365 -32.12 -13.33 1.81
C VAL A 365 -31.82 -13.33 3.32
N ALA A 366 -31.79 -14.51 3.95
CA ALA A 366 -31.45 -14.68 5.36
C ALA A 366 -29.97 -15.09 5.56
N ILE A 367 -29.37 -14.63 6.67
CA ILE A 367 -27.95 -14.81 6.98
C ILE A 367 -27.82 -15.67 8.24
N ALA A 368 -27.06 -16.75 8.18
CA ALA A 368 -26.61 -17.49 9.36
C ALA A 368 -25.08 -17.42 9.45
N ALA A 369 -24.57 -16.87 10.56
CA ALA A 369 -23.13 -16.79 10.82
C ALA A 369 -22.64 -18.10 11.46
N GLY A 370 -21.60 -18.72 10.89
CA GLY A 370 -20.81 -19.77 11.52
C GLY A 370 -19.51 -19.20 12.09
N SER A 371 -18.96 -19.81 13.13
CA SER A 371 -17.64 -19.47 13.66
C SER A 371 -16.51 -20.02 12.77
N ALA A 372 -15.45 -19.24 12.64
CA ALA A 372 -14.20 -19.50 11.90
C ALA A 372 -14.34 -19.67 10.37
N GLY A 373 -14.24 -18.56 9.63
CA GLY A 373 -13.76 -18.55 8.24
C GLY A 373 -14.67 -19.13 7.16
N SER A 374 -15.95 -19.41 7.43
CA SER A 374 -16.93 -19.80 6.40
C SER A 374 -18.35 -19.40 6.79
N CYS A 375 -19.09 -18.75 5.89
CA CYS A 375 -20.53 -18.53 6.01
C CYS A 375 -21.29 -19.30 4.91
N TYR A 376 -22.45 -19.87 5.25
CA TYR A 376 -23.33 -20.57 4.33
C TYR A 376 -24.62 -19.73 4.15
N ILE A 377 -25.04 -19.48 2.90
CA ILE A 377 -26.21 -18.65 2.58
C ILE A 377 -27.32 -19.49 1.94
N GLY A 378 -28.51 -19.52 2.54
CA GLY A 378 -29.71 -20.17 2.01
C GLY A 378 -30.92 -19.24 1.87
N TYR A 379 -31.76 -19.50 0.87
CA TYR A 379 -32.99 -18.76 0.55
C TYR A 379 -34.21 -19.41 1.24
N MET A 380 -35.10 -18.62 1.85
CA MET A 380 -36.43 -19.05 2.30
C MET A 380 -37.42 -17.91 2.03
N ILE A 381 -38.28 -18.04 1.00
CA ILE A 381 -39.49 -17.23 0.92
C ILE A 381 -40.71 -18.12 1.20
N THR A 382 -41.49 -17.59 2.12
CA THR A 382 -42.77 -18.00 2.69
C THR A 382 -43.74 -18.65 1.70
N SER A 383 -44.10 -19.91 1.92
CA SER A 383 -45.48 -20.35 2.17
C SER A 383 -45.50 -21.85 2.45
N TRP A 384 -46.58 -22.26 3.10
CA TRP A 384 -46.84 -23.50 3.81
C TRP A 384 -46.53 -24.79 3.02
N ALA A 385 -46.17 -25.84 3.78
CA ALA A 385 -45.97 -27.25 3.42
C ALA A 385 -44.57 -27.65 2.93
N ILE A 386 -43.77 -28.18 3.86
CA ILE A 386 -42.84 -29.28 3.55
C ILE A 386 -43.25 -30.42 4.47
N GLU A 387 -43.97 -31.39 3.91
CA GLU A 387 -44.22 -32.68 4.55
C GLU A 387 -42.91 -33.47 4.62
N ASP A 388 -42.70 -34.12 5.77
CA ASP A 388 -41.58 -35.00 6.08
C ASP A 388 -41.32 -36.02 4.97
N THR A 389 -40.19 -35.89 4.27
CA THR A 389 -39.55 -37.04 3.63
C THR A 389 -38.02 -36.92 3.60
N TRP A 390 -37.38 -37.70 4.50
CA TRP A 390 -36.09 -38.39 4.36
C TRP A 390 -34.81 -37.56 4.15
N LEU A 391 -34.17 -37.22 5.28
CA LEU A 391 -32.74 -36.97 5.41
C LEU A 391 -32.09 -38.14 6.15
N ASP A 392 -31.54 -39.11 5.42
CA ASP A 392 -30.62 -40.11 6.00
C ASP A 392 -29.20 -39.76 5.57
N GLY A 393 -28.40 -39.28 6.53
CA GLY A 393 -27.00 -38.93 6.32
C GLY A 393 -26.55 -37.70 7.13
N GLY A 394 -26.28 -37.88 8.41
CA GLY A 394 -25.28 -37.09 9.16
C GLY A 394 -25.49 -35.59 9.39
N LEU A 395 -26.57 -34.96 8.91
CA LEU A 395 -26.86 -33.52 9.09
C LEU A 395 -28.00 -33.21 10.09
N GLY A 396 -28.61 -34.23 10.69
CA GLY A 396 -29.78 -34.07 11.56
C GLY A 396 -29.54 -33.29 12.88
N ALA A 397 -28.32 -33.29 13.41
CA ALA A 397 -28.02 -32.63 14.68
C ALA A 397 -27.87 -31.10 14.55
N ALA A 398 -27.33 -30.60 13.42
CA ALA A 398 -27.16 -29.17 13.17
C ALA A 398 -28.49 -28.47 12.80
N ALA A 399 -29.43 -29.21 12.20
CA ALA A 399 -30.76 -28.70 11.86
C ALA A 399 -31.68 -28.53 13.08
N TYR A 400 -31.54 -29.38 14.11
CA TYR A 400 -32.35 -29.32 15.33
C TYR A 400 -31.97 -28.12 16.22
N ASP A 401 -30.67 -27.84 16.35
CA ASP A 401 -30.15 -26.73 17.15
C ASP A 401 -30.48 -25.34 16.54
N LEU A 402 -30.60 -25.30 15.20
CA LEU A 402 -31.06 -24.12 14.47
C LEU A 402 -32.55 -23.81 14.72
N GLN A 403 -33.41 -24.83 14.78
CA GLN A 403 -34.84 -24.66 15.06
C GLN A 403 -35.08 -24.09 16.46
N GLU A 404 -34.29 -24.49 17.45
CA GLU A 404 -34.45 -24.05 18.83
C GLU A 404 -33.92 -22.63 19.06
N THR A 405 -32.84 -22.27 18.38
CA THR A 405 -32.27 -20.91 18.38
C THR A 405 -33.23 -19.90 17.72
N VAL A 406 -33.88 -20.27 16.62
CA VAL A 406 -34.88 -19.43 15.93
C VAL A 406 -36.15 -19.27 16.78
N ARG A 407 -36.62 -20.31 17.47
CA ARG A 407 -37.77 -20.18 18.41
C ARG A 407 -37.47 -19.24 19.58
N LYS A 408 -36.27 -19.31 20.16
CA LYS A 408 -35.83 -18.42 21.26
C LYS A 408 -35.70 -16.96 20.79
N TRP A 409 -35.26 -16.74 19.55
CA TRP A 409 -35.14 -15.41 18.96
C TRP A 409 -36.50 -14.76 18.65
N ILE A 410 -37.47 -15.52 18.14
CA ILE A 410 -38.85 -15.03 17.90
C ILE A 410 -39.55 -14.68 19.22
N ALA A 411 -39.36 -15.48 20.27
CA ALA A 411 -39.95 -15.24 21.59
C ALA A 411 -39.40 -13.99 22.28
N ASN A 412 -38.12 -13.64 22.07
CA ASN A 412 -37.49 -12.45 22.68
C ASN A 412 -37.88 -11.13 22.00
N ARG A 413 -38.34 -11.15 20.74
CA ARG A 413 -38.66 -9.93 19.98
C ARG A 413 -40.08 -9.39 20.20
N GLN A 414 -40.97 -10.20 20.78
CA GLN A 414 -42.36 -9.77 21.07
C GLN A 414 -42.51 -8.97 22.36
N ASN A 415 -41.45 -8.77 23.16
CA ASN A 415 -41.55 -8.19 24.50
C ASN A 415 -40.83 -6.85 24.73
N HIS A 416 -40.23 -6.18 23.74
CA HIS A 416 -39.58 -4.88 23.94
C HIS A 416 -39.93 -3.87 22.84
N THR A 417 -40.73 -2.86 23.19
CA THR A 417 -40.90 -1.60 22.46
C THR A 417 -40.18 -0.48 23.21
N PRO A 418 -39.16 0.19 22.63
CA PRO A 418 -38.67 1.46 23.15
C PRO A 418 -39.33 2.65 22.43
N ASP A 419 -39.85 3.59 23.22
CA ASP A 419 -40.32 4.91 22.79
C ASP A 419 -39.19 5.74 22.16
N VAL A 420 -39.49 6.46 21.07
CA VAL A 420 -38.60 7.47 20.46
C VAL A 420 -39.23 8.85 20.63
N PRO A 421 -38.53 9.86 21.19
CA PRO A 421 -39.02 11.23 21.23
C PRO A 421 -38.85 11.93 19.88
N GLN A 422 -39.89 12.67 19.49
CA GLN A 422 -39.97 13.47 18.28
C GLN A 422 -39.16 14.77 18.43
N ALA A 423 -38.29 15.08 17.45
CA ALA A 423 -37.63 16.38 17.33
C ALA A 423 -37.83 16.92 15.90
N ASP A 424 -38.52 18.05 15.82
CA ASP A 424 -38.75 18.84 14.62
C ASP A 424 -37.47 19.57 14.18
N ASN A 425 -37.08 19.44 12.91
CA ASN A 425 -36.40 20.54 12.20
C ASN A 425 -36.59 20.38 10.67
N PRO A 426 -37.35 21.28 10.01
CA PRO A 426 -37.52 21.27 8.57
C PRO A 426 -36.44 22.15 7.93
N LEU A 427 -35.69 21.64 6.96
CA LEU A 427 -35.12 22.39 5.83
C LEU A 427 -34.42 21.41 4.88
N ILE A 428 -34.61 21.64 3.58
CA ILE A 428 -34.12 20.89 2.41
C ILE A 428 -35.03 19.71 2.01
N ALA A 429 -36.24 20.06 1.56
CA ALA A 429 -36.96 19.33 0.52
C ALA A 429 -37.13 20.27 -0.67
N ASN A 430 -37.12 19.68 -1.88
CA ASN A 430 -37.32 20.26 -3.22
C ASN A 430 -36.06 20.75 -3.94
N GLU A 431 -35.51 19.88 -4.79
CA GLU A 431 -35.48 20.08 -6.25
C GLU A 431 -34.81 18.86 -6.90
N ALA A 432 -35.60 17.89 -7.36
CA ALA A 432 -35.24 16.91 -8.40
C ALA A 432 -36.46 16.05 -8.76
N GLU A 433 -37.47 16.66 -9.38
CA GLU A 433 -38.55 15.91 -10.02
C GLU A 433 -38.96 16.62 -11.32
N THR A 434 -38.10 16.54 -12.34
CA THR A 434 -38.47 16.66 -13.76
C THR A 434 -37.29 16.18 -14.63
N ASP A 435 -37.55 15.12 -15.38
CA ASP A 435 -36.93 14.72 -16.68
C ASP A 435 -36.61 13.22 -16.73
N LEU A 436 -37.68 12.41 -16.74
CA LEU A 436 -37.66 11.04 -17.26
C LEU A 436 -38.18 11.06 -18.71
N GLU A 437 -37.32 11.40 -19.67
CA GLU A 437 -37.56 11.10 -21.08
C GLU A 437 -36.30 10.52 -21.75
N ASN A 438 -36.44 9.29 -22.27
CA ASN A 438 -35.55 8.56 -23.18
C ASN A 438 -34.17 8.10 -22.67
N HIS A 439 -34.15 7.04 -21.85
CA HIS A 439 -32.99 6.15 -21.75
C HIS A 439 -33.27 4.84 -22.48
N GLU A 440 -32.67 4.66 -23.67
CA GLU A 440 -32.53 3.34 -24.29
C GLU A 440 -31.76 2.42 -23.31
N GLU A 441 -32.26 1.21 -23.04
CA GLU A 441 -31.55 0.20 -22.24
C GLU A 441 -30.17 -0.11 -22.87
N ILE A 442 -29.08 0.23 -22.16
CA ILE A 442 -27.74 -0.17 -22.55
C ILE A 442 -27.53 -1.64 -22.13
N THR A 443 -27.48 -2.55 -23.11
CA THR A 443 -27.26 -3.98 -22.85
C THR A 443 -25.81 -4.25 -22.45
N LEU A 444 -25.60 -4.98 -21.35
CA LEU A 444 -24.28 -5.50 -20.97
C LEU A 444 -23.81 -6.59 -21.95
N GLN A 445 -22.58 -6.51 -22.44
CA GLN A 445 -21.99 -7.51 -23.34
C GLN A 445 -20.53 -7.77 -22.98
N ILE A 446 -20.00 -8.96 -23.28
CA ILE A 446 -18.57 -9.27 -23.10
C ILE A 446 -17.78 -8.44 -24.13
N HIS A 447 -17.15 -7.39 -23.62
CA HIS A 447 -16.27 -6.48 -24.34
C HIS A 447 -14.84 -7.03 -24.39
N HIS A 448 -14.17 -6.84 -25.52
CA HIS A 448 -12.73 -7.10 -25.65
C HIS A 448 -12.02 -5.75 -25.70
N TYR A 449 -11.11 -5.48 -24.76
CA TYR A 449 -10.40 -4.19 -24.72
C TYR A 449 -9.56 -3.97 -25.99
N ALA A 450 -8.70 -4.93 -26.30
CA ALA A 450 -8.02 -5.03 -27.59
C ALA A 450 -8.83 -5.93 -28.54
N THR A 451 -9.07 -5.46 -29.75
CA THR A 451 -9.92 -6.18 -30.72
C THR A 451 -9.20 -7.36 -31.36
N ASN A 452 -9.88 -8.51 -31.45
CA ASN A 452 -9.42 -9.71 -32.17
C ASN A 452 -10.09 -9.90 -33.55
N LYS A 453 -10.81 -8.89 -34.05
CA LYS A 453 -11.62 -8.98 -35.28
C LYS A 453 -11.41 -7.82 -36.25
N ASN A 454 -10.44 -6.94 -36.01
CA ASN A 454 -10.19 -5.76 -36.85
C ASN A 454 -8.93 -5.98 -37.70
N GLN A 455 -9.07 -5.89 -39.03
CA GLN A 455 -7.97 -6.14 -39.97
C GLN A 455 -6.78 -5.19 -39.82
N GLN A 456 -7.00 -3.97 -39.29
CA GLN A 456 -5.93 -2.99 -39.06
C GLN A 456 -5.29 -3.14 -37.67
N TYR A 457 -6.10 -3.28 -36.61
CA TYR A 457 -5.60 -3.20 -35.24
C TYR A 457 -5.22 -4.55 -34.62
N THR A 458 -5.91 -5.63 -35.00
CA THR A 458 -5.63 -6.96 -34.43
C THR A 458 -4.16 -7.38 -34.63
N PRO A 459 -3.55 -7.22 -35.83
CA PRO A 459 -2.13 -7.55 -36.02
C PRO A 459 -1.16 -6.70 -35.19
N GLU A 460 -1.54 -5.45 -34.87
CA GLU A 460 -0.72 -4.56 -34.05
C GLU A 460 -0.71 -4.97 -32.58
N PHE A 461 -1.89 -5.31 -32.03
CA PHE A 461 -1.99 -5.83 -30.67
C PHE A 461 -1.28 -7.19 -30.54
N GLU A 462 -1.49 -8.10 -31.49
CA GLU A 462 -0.82 -9.42 -31.51
C GLU A 462 0.70 -9.31 -31.50
N ARG A 463 1.27 -8.33 -32.22
CA ARG A 463 2.72 -8.09 -32.24
C ARG A 463 3.28 -7.69 -30.87
N ILE A 464 2.48 -7.04 -30.03
CA ILE A 464 2.88 -6.64 -28.68
C ILE A 464 2.72 -7.83 -27.73
N ILE A 465 1.52 -8.40 -27.67
CA ILE A 465 1.18 -9.39 -26.64
C ILE A 465 1.90 -10.74 -26.83
N CYS A 466 2.31 -11.07 -28.06
CA CYS A 466 3.04 -12.31 -28.33
C CYS A 466 4.40 -12.36 -27.61
N LYS A 467 5.00 -11.20 -27.30
CA LYS A 467 6.23 -11.09 -26.48
C LYS A 467 6.03 -11.63 -25.06
N TYR A 468 4.79 -11.64 -24.60
CA TYR A 468 4.38 -12.03 -23.25
C TYR A 468 3.67 -13.39 -23.20
N GLY A 469 3.58 -14.11 -24.34
CA GLY A 469 2.87 -15.38 -24.42
C GLY A 469 1.38 -15.25 -24.03
N LEU A 470 0.71 -14.27 -24.63
CA LEU A 470 -0.71 -13.96 -24.42
C LEU A 470 -1.47 -14.00 -25.75
N GLU A 471 -2.72 -14.42 -25.70
CA GLU A 471 -3.67 -14.39 -26.83
C GLU A 471 -4.83 -13.42 -26.57
N LEU A 472 -5.37 -12.80 -27.63
CA LEU A 472 -6.40 -11.75 -27.52
C LEU A 472 -7.78 -12.26 -27.08
N ASP A 473 -8.03 -13.56 -27.18
CA ASP A 473 -9.30 -14.18 -26.79
C ASP A 473 -9.25 -14.77 -25.37
N GLU A 474 -8.17 -14.58 -24.63
CA GLU A 474 -8.09 -14.99 -23.24
C GLU A 474 -8.90 -14.04 -22.32
N SER A 475 -9.14 -14.49 -21.08
CA SER A 475 -9.95 -13.76 -20.10
C SER A 475 -9.36 -12.42 -19.67
N TRP A 476 -8.03 -12.25 -19.74
CA TRP A 476 -7.36 -11.01 -19.33
C TRP A 476 -7.81 -9.80 -20.18
N ASN A 477 -8.20 -10.03 -21.43
CA ASN A 477 -8.61 -8.99 -22.38
C ASN A 477 -10.15 -8.80 -22.44
N LYS A 478 -10.92 -9.49 -21.59
CA LYS A 478 -12.39 -9.56 -21.69
C LYS A 478 -13.06 -9.07 -20.41
N ARG A 479 -14.10 -8.24 -20.54
CA ARG A 479 -14.95 -7.85 -19.40
C ARG A 479 -16.38 -7.57 -19.81
N LEU A 480 -17.33 -7.79 -18.90
CA LEU A 480 -18.74 -7.43 -19.12
C LEU A 480 -18.89 -5.91 -18.96
N LEU A 481 -19.19 -5.19 -20.05
CA LEU A 481 -19.32 -3.72 -20.06
C LEU A 481 -20.58 -3.27 -20.82
N PRO A 482 -21.16 -2.11 -20.43
CA PRO A 482 -22.30 -1.53 -21.13
C PRO A 482 -21.83 -0.92 -22.46
N HIS A 483 -22.00 -1.65 -23.57
CA HIS A 483 -21.60 -1.18 -24.90
C HIS A 483 -22.60 -1.64 -25.98
N LYS A 484 -22.73 -0.85 -27.05
CA LYS A 484 -23.60 -1.12 -28.21
C LYS A 484 -22.81 -0.87 -29.50
N GLY A 485 -22.54 -1.93 -30.27
CA GLY A 485 -21.93 -1.81 -31.60
C GLY A 485 -20.40 -1.84 -31.61
N ARG A 486 -19.80 -1.56 -32.78
CA ARG A 486 -18.34 -1.56 -32.97
C ARG A 486 -17.72 -0.29 -32.38
N HIS A 487 -16.56 -0.41 -31.77
CA HIS A 487 -15.82 0.74 -31.23
C HIS A 487 -15.38 1.68 -32.35
N ALA A 488 -15.24 2.96 -32.01
CA ALA A 488 -14.62 3.94 -32.89
C ALA A 488 -13.14 3.59 -33.14
N GLU A 489 -12.62 3.93 -34.31
CA GLU A 489 -11.19 3.74 -34.63
C GLU A 489 -10.29 4.47 -33.61
N ARG A 490 -10.70 5.66 -33.16
CA ARG A 490 -10.01 6.43 -32.12
C ARG A 490 -9.85 5.70 -30.79
N TYR A 491 -10.83 4.87 -30.40
CA TYR A 491 -10.69 4.02 -29.21
C TYR A 491 -9.57 3.00 -29.39
N HIS A 492 -9.48 2.39 -30.57
CA HIS A 492 -8.44 1.42 -30.88
C HIS A 492 -7.05 2.07 -30.99
N ASP A 493 -6.96 3.29 -31.53
CA ASP A 493 -5.71 4.07 -31.52
C ASP A 493 -5.24 4.33 -30.09
N TRP A 494 -6.11 4.87 -29.24
CA TRP A 494 -5.79 5.13 -27.84
C TRP A 494 -5.40 3.86 -27.09
N MET A 495 -6.17 2.78 -27.23
CA MET A 495 -5.86 1.50 -26.60
C MET A 495 -4.51 0.93 -27.07
N LEU A 496 -4.17 1.11 -28.34
CA LEU A 496 -2.89 0.66 -28.88
C LEU A 496 -1.71 1.46 -28.32
N GLU A 497 -1.88 2.76 -28.07
CA GLU A 497 -0.88 3.57 -27.36
C GLU A 497 -0.66 3.06 -25.93
N GLN A 498 -1.74 2.75 -25.21
CA GLN A 498 -1.65 2.18 -23.87
C GLN A 498 -0.90 0.84 -23.85
N PHE A 499 -1.11 -0.01 -24.86
CA PHE A 499 -0.38 -1.27 -25.02
C PHE A 499 1.10 -1.06 -25.35
N ARG A 500 1.45 -0.03 -26.14
CA ARG A 500 2.85 0.30 -26.43
C ARG A 500 3.57 0.85 -25.20
N GLU A 501 2.88 1.65 -24.40
CA GLU A 501 3.41 2.14 -23.13
C GLU A 501 3.60 0.99 -22.12
N ALA A 502 2.58 0.14 -21.99
CA ALA A 502 2.66 -1.08 -21.19
C ALA A 502 3.83 -1.97 -21.63
N ASP A 503 4.02 -2.16 -22.94
CA ASP A 503 5.14 -2.93 -23.50
C ASP A 503 6.51 -2.32 -23.17
N SER A 504 6.60 -0.98 -23.26
CA SER A 504 7.82 -0.26 -22.91
C SER A 504 8.17 -0.37 -21.42
N ILE A 505 7.15 -0.41 -20.56
CA ILE A 505 7.33 -0.49 -19.10
C ILE A 505 7.62 -1.93 -18.66
N ALA A 506 6.88 -2.89 -19.24
CA ALA A 506 6.96 -4.28 -18.86
C ALA A 506 8.26 -4.95 -19.34
N ALA A 507 8.85 -4.49 -20.44
CA ALA A 507 10.14 -4.95 -20.95
C ALA A 507 10.26 -6.49 -21.05
N GLY A 508 9.16 -7.17 -21.41
CA GLY A 508 9.07 -8.63 -21.51
C GLY A 508 8.52 -9.36 -20.27
N ASP A 509 8.23 -8.66 -19.18
CA ASP A 509 7.56 -9.22 -18.00
C ASP A 509 6.03 -9.27 -18.19
N LYS A 510 5.49 -10.50 -18.24
CA LYS A 510 4.05 -10.75 -18.49
C LYS A 510 3.16 -10.19 -17.39
N ASP A 511 3.54 -10.35 -16.13
CA ASP A 511 2.69 -9.98 -15.01
C ASP A 511 2.65 -8.46 -14.86
N LEU A 512 3.79 -7.78 -15.08
CA LEU A 512 3.86 -6.32 -15.09
C LEU A 512 3.07 -5.71 -16.26
N PHE A 513 3.12 -6.33 -17.45
CA PHE A 513 2.33 -5.92 -18.61
C PHE A 513 0.83 -5.95 -18.31
N ILE A 514 0.34 -7.07 -17.75
CA ILE A 514 -1.06 -7.25 -17.39
C ILE A 514 -1.46 -6.31 -16.24
N GLN A 515 -0.57 -6.12 -15.25
CA GLN A 515 -0.82 -5.23 -14.12
C GLN A 515 -0.99 -3.78 -14.55
N TYR A 516 -0.13 -3.32 -15.47
CA TYR A 516 -0.20 -1.96 -16.02
C TYR A 516 -1.49 -1.72 -16.80
N LEU A 517 -1.87 -2.65 -17.69
CA LEU A 517 -3.12 -2.53 -18.44
C LEU A 517 -4.36 -2.55 -17.52
N ASN A 518 -4.37 -3.42 -16.51
CA ASN A 518 -5.49 -3.52 -15.56
C ASN A 518 -5.66 -2.26 -14.71
N GLY A 519 -4.57 -1.69 -14.18
CA GLY A 519 -4.59 -0.50 -13.33
C GLY A 519 -4.52 0.83 -14.08
N GLY A 520 -4.50 0.79 -15.41
CA GLY A 520 -4.48 1.95 -16.29
C GLY A 520 -5.65 1.87 -17.26
N ALA A 521 -5.35 1.53 -18.50
CA ALA A 521 -6.30 1.58 -19.61
C ALA A 521 -7.61 0.83 -19.37
N PHE A 522 -7.57 -0.38 -18.79
CA PHE A 522 -8.77 -1.18 -18.58
C PHE A 522 -9.65 -0.60 -17.48
N GLU A 523 -9.06 -0.10 -16.40
CA GLU A 523 -9.78 0.58 -15.32
C GLU A 523 -10.39 1.89 -15.82
N THR A 524 -9.66 2.67 -16.64
CA THR A 524 -10.21 3.88 -17.28
C THR A 524 -11.46 3.56 -18.09
N VAL A 525 -11.43 2.52 -18.94
CA VAL A 525 -12.59 2.13 -19.76
C VAL A 525 -13.75 1.59 -18.91
N GLN A 526 -13.48 0.96 -17.77
CA GLN A 526 -14.52 0.49 -16.85
C GLN A 526 -15.21 1.65 -16.14
N ASN A 527 -14.45 2.65 -15.73
CA ASN A 527 -14.95 3.84 -15.04
C ASN A 527 -15.61 4.83 -16.02
N HIS A 528 -15.20 4.79 -17.29
CA HIS A 528 -15.69 5.64 -18.38
C HIS A 528 -16.16 4.79 -19.58
N PRO A 529 -17.23 3.97 -19.42
CA PRO A 529 -17.71 3.11 -20.50
C PRO A 529 -18.20 3.90 -21.72
N GLU A 530 -18.52 5.19 -21.57
CA GLU A 530 -18.81 6.10 -22.68
C GLU A 530 -17.66 6.17 -23.71
N MET A 531 -16.41 5.90 -23.32
CA MET A 531 -15.26 5.80 -24.22
C MET A 531 -15.42 4.70 -25.29
N LEU A 532 -16.33 3.76 -25.09
CA LEU A 532 -16.63 2.72 -26.07
C LEU A 532 -17.51 3.21 -27.21
N THR A 533 -18.09 4.41 -27.07
CA THR A 533 -19.02 5.02 -28.03
C THR A 533 -18.29 5.95 -28.99
N LYS A 534 -18.83 6.11 -30.20
CA LYS A 534 -18.26 7.05 -31.17
C LYS A 534 -18.45 8.49 -30.71
N GLU A 535 -19.58 8.78 -30.07
CA GLU A 535 -19.97 10.10 -29.59
C GLU A 535 -18.97 10.69 -28.59
N TYR A 536 -18.33 9.86 -27.76
CA TYR A 536 -17.27 10.31 -26.85
C TYR A 536 -16.07 10.87 -27.61
N TRP A 537 -15.58 10.12 -28.59
CA TRP A 537 -14.39 10.46 -29.38
C TRP A 537 -14.65 11.49 -30.49
N ASP A 538 -15.91 11.76 -30.83
CA ASP A 538 -16.26 12.90 -31.69
C ASP A 538 -16.28 14.22 -30.90
N ARG A 539 -16.38 14.17 -29.56
CA ARG A 539 -16.41 15.34 -28.65
C ARG A 539 -15.06 15.69 -28.01
N HIS A 540 -14.10 14.77 -28.05
CA HIS A 540 -12.75 14.89 -27.49
C HIS A 540 -11.72 14.53 -28.57
#